data_AF-A0A920ABE0-F1
#
_entry.id   AF-A0A920ABE0-F1
#
_cell.length_a   1.000
_cell.length_b   1.000
_cell.length_c   1.000
_cell.angle_alpha   90.00
_cell.angle_beta   90.00
_cell.angle_gamma   90.00
#
_symmetry.space_group_name_H-M   'P 1'
#
loop_
_entity.id
_entity.type
_entity.pdbx_description
1 polymer ?
#
loop_
_entity_poly.entity_id
_entity_poly.type
_entity_poly.pdbx_seq_one_letter_code
_entity_poly.pdbx_strand_id
1 'polypeptide(L)'
;MDIDFWGVVYGTQAFLPHMRAKNSGRIANISSVFGLFSVPEQAAYNAAKFAVLGFTDAARHDLANTNIKVTTIHPGGINTNIVRHARLGQGPDAEAQRQEAIVKFEKFTMTQPDKAARIILKGVAKGKPRILVGPDAVYMDIIRRLFPSNYLRFMPFPRLDDR
;
A
#
# COMPACT_ATOMS: atom_id res chain seq x y z
N MET A 1 2.16 -10.06 8.81
CA MET A 1 3.05 -10.74 7.85
C MET A 1 2.32 -11.84 7.10
N ASP A 2 1.74 -12.82 7.79
CA ASP A 2 1.09 -13.99 7.15
C ASP A 2 0.01 -13.61 6.13
N ILE A 3 -0.83 -12.63 6.46
CA ILE A 3 -1.88 -12.17 5.55
C ILE A 3 -1.30 -11.16 4.54
N ASP A 4 -0.77 -10.05 5.03
CA ASP A 4 -0.38 -8.91 4.19
C ASP A 4 0.77 -9.17 3.21
N PHE A 5 1.69 -10.08 3.56
CA PHE A 5 2.87 -10.40 2.75
C PHE A 5 2.78 -11.82 2.20
N TRP A 6 2.69 -12.84 3.06
CA TRP A 6 2.69 -14.23 2.60
C TRP A 6 1.47 -14.56 1.74
N GLY A 7 0.29 -14.01 2.04
CA GLY A 7 -0.87 -14.11 1.17
C GLY A 7 -0.62 -13.60 -0.26
N VAL A 8 0.14 -12.52 -0.41
CA VAL A 8 0.54 -11.98 -1.73
C VAL A 8 1.53 -12.92 -2.44
N VAL A 9 2.52 -13.43 -1.71
CA VAL A 9 3.52 -14.36 -2.25
C VAL A 9 2.85 -15.65 -2.73
N TYR A 10 2.05 -16.28 -1.87
CA TYR A 10 1.37 -17.53 -2.19
C TYR A 10 0.33 -17.35 -3.29
N GLY A 11 -0.44 -16.26 -3.28
CA GLY A 11 -1.35 -15.95 -4.38
C GLY A 11 -0.60 -15.82 -5.71
N THR A 12 0.53 -15.09 -5.73
CA THR A 12 1.38 -14.97 -6.91
C THR A 12 1.89 -16.33 -7.39
N GLN A 13 2.46 -17.13 -6.49
CA GLN A 13 3.04 -18.44 -6.82
C GLN A 13 2.00 -19.45 -7.30
N ALA A 14 0.79 -19.43 -6.75
CA ALA A 14 -0.28 -20.34 -7.15
C ALA A 14 -0.71 -20.14 -8.63
N PHE A 15 -0.80 -18.88 -9.09
CA PHE A 15 -1.27 -18.59 -10.45
C PHE A 15 -0.13 -18.49 -11.49
N LEU A 16 1.11 -18.27 -11.06
CA LEU A 16 2.24 -18.05 -11.96
C LEU A 16 2.50 -19.20 -12.95
N PRO A 17 2.42 -20.50 -12.58
CA PRO A 17 2.60 -21.60 -13.53
C PRO A 17 1.62 -21.54 -14.71
N HIS A 18 0.35 -21.20 -14.45
CA HIS A 18 -0.67 -21.08 -15.49
C HIS A 18 -0.40 -19.89 -16.43
N MET A 19 0.08 -18.76 -15.89
CA MET A 19 0.47 -17.60 -16.70
C MET A 19 1.70 -17.90 -17.55
N ARG A 20 2.68 -18.63 -17.01
CA ARG A 20 3.89 -19.07 -17.73
C ARG A 20 3.56 -20.01 -18.87
N ALA A 21 2.68 -20.99 -18.64
CA ALA A 21 2.23 -21.92 -19.68
C ALA A 21 1.59 -21.21 -20.89
N LYS A 22 0.89 -20.09 -20.66
CA LYS A 22 0.28 -19.27 -21.72
C LYS A 22 1.18 -18.11 -22.20
N ASN A 23 2.34 -17.93 -21.57
CA ASN A 23 3.18 -16.74 -21.67
C ASN A 23 2.37 -15.44 -21.76
N SER A 24 1.40 -15.28 -20.85
CA SER A 24 0.47 -14.15 -20.83
C SER A 24 -0.19 -14.06 -19.46
N GLY A 25 -0.29 -12.85 -18.93
CA GLY A 25 -0.93 -12.62 -17.63
C GLY A 25 -0.65 -11.24 -17.05
N ARG A 26 -1.38 -10.91 -16.00
CA ARG A 26 -1.17 -9.69 -15.22
C ARG A 26 -1.27 -10.01 -13.74
N ILE A 27 -0.24 -9.65 -12.99
CA ILE A 27 -0.16 -9.79 -11.54
C ILE A 27 -0.25 -8.40 -10.95
N ALA A 28 -1.20 -8.19 -10.05
CA ALA A 28 -1.45 -6.90 -9.41
C ALA A 28 -1.42 -7.08 -7.89
N ASN A 29 -0.31 -6.70 -7.28
CA ASN A 29 -0.11 -6.84 -5.84
C ASN A 29 -0.38 -5.50 -5.15
N ILE A 30 -1.27 -5.52 -4.15
CA ILE A 30 -1.67 -4.33 -3.40
C ILE A 30 -0.76 -4.15 -2.18
N SER A 31 0.12 -3.15 -2.28
CA SER A 31 0.88 -2.60 -1.16
C SER A 31 0.08 -1.44 -0.53
N SER A 32 0.76 -0.36 -0.16
CA SER A 32 0.21 0.87 0.42
C SER A 32 1.21 2.00 0.18
N VAL A 33 0.78 3.25 0.38
CA VAL A 33 1.72 4.36 0.63
C VAL A 33 2.67 4.06 1.79
N PHE A 34 2.25 3.27 2.77
CA PHE A 34 3.11 2.76 3.85
C PHE A 34 4.08 1.64 3.42
N GLY A 35 4.06 1.27 2.13
CA GLY A 35 5.14 0.50 1.49
C GLY A 35 6.17 1.38 0.78
N LEU A 36 6.02 2.71 0.83
CA LEU A 36 6.95 3.69 0.26
C LEU A 36 7.63 4.52 1.36
N PHE A 37 6.90 4.85 2.42
CA PHE A 37 7.40 5.52 3.62
C PHE A 37 6.83 4.86 4.87
N SER A 38 7.36 5.21 6.05
CA SER A 38 6.92 4.62 7.32
C SER A 38 6.39 5.70 8.26
N VAL A 39 5.42 5.32 9.10
CA VAL A 39 4.92 6.15 10.19
C VAL A 39 5.07 5.42 11.53
N PRO A 40 5.18 6.14 12.66
CA PRO A 40 5.16 5.55 14.00
C PRO A 40 3.92 4.68 14.24
N GLU A 41 4.01 3.77 15.22
CA GLU A 41 2.89 2.91 15.68
C GLU A 41 2.35 1.90 14.64
N GLN A 42 2.89 1.89 13.42
CA GLN A 42 2.48 1.00 12.33
C GLN A 42 3.63 0.10 11.84
N ALA A 43 4.64 -0.16 12.68
CA ALA A 43 5.87 -0.86 12.28
C ALA A 43 5.64 -2.19 11.55
N ALA A 44 4.76 -3.05 12.09
CA ALA A 44 4.44 -4.34 11.47
C ALA A 44 3.73 -4.19 10.11
N TYR A 45 2.82 -3.23 10.00
CA TYR A 45 2.11 -2.95 8.76
C TYR A 45 3.03 -2.33 7.71
N ASN A 46 3.85 -1.34 8.10
CA ASN A 46 4.88 -0.75 7.24
C ASN A 46 5.80 -1.87 6.70
N ALA A 47 6.38 -2.69 7.58
CA ALA A 47 7.28 -3.77 7.19
C ALA A 47 6.64 -4.71 6.16
N ALA A 48 5.38 -5.14 6.38
CA ALA A 48 4.67 -5.99 5.45
C ALA A 48 4.45 -5.32 4.08
N LYS A 49 4.06 -4.03 4.04
CA LYS A 49 3.79 -3.32 2.77
C LYS A 49 5.08 -2.97 2.01
N PHE A 50 6.19 -2.71 2.71
CA PHE A 50 7.52 -2.63 2.08
C PHE A 50 7.96 -3.98 1.50
N ALA A 51 7.71 -5.08 2.21
CA ALA A 51 8.01 -6.42 1.71
C ALA A 51 7.24 -6.74 0.43
N VAL A 52 5.95 -6.36 0.33
CA VAL A 52 5.17 -6.48 -0.90
C VAL A 52 5.79 -5.70 -2.05
N LEU A 53 6.30 -4.49 -1.81
CA LEU A 53 6.99 -3.70 -2.83
C LEU A 53 8.24 -4.44 -3.33
N GLY A 54 9.13 -4.84 -2.43
CA GLY A 54 10.37 -5.53 -2.78
C GLY A 54 10.12 -6.83 -3.55
N PHE A 55 9.19 -7.65 -3.07
CA PHE A 55 8.77 -8.88 -3.73
C PHE A 55 8.22 -8.64 -5.14
N THR A 56 7.32 -7.67 -5.29
CA THR A 56 6.66 -7.40 -6.57
C THR A 56 7.63 -6.79 -7.59
N ASP A 57 8.58 -5.97 -7.13
CA ASP A 57 9.63 -5.43 -7.98
C ASP A 57 10.59 -6.53 -8.46
N ALA A 58 11.04 -7.41 -7.56
CA ALA A 58 11.86 -8.57 -7.92
C ALA A 58 11.15 -9.49 -8.92
N ALA A 59 9.89 -9.88 -8.64
CA ALA A 59 9.09 -10.72 -9.53
C ALA A 59 8.89 -10.11 -10.92
N ARG A 60 8.80 -8.78 -11.02
CA ARG A 60 8.75 -8.08 -12.31
C ARG A 60 10.04 -8.24 -13.10
N HIS A 61 11.19 -8.15 -12.45
CA HIS A 61 12.49 -8.35 -13.09
C HIS A 61 12.66 -9.80 -13.56
N ASP A 62 12.29 -10.78 -12.74
CA ASP A 62 12.34 -12.20 -13.09
C ASP A 62 11.46 -12.55 -14.30
N LEU A 63 10.38 -11.80 -14.51
CA LEU A 63 9.41 -12.00 -15.59
C LEU A 63 9.58 -11.01 -16.75
N ALA A 64 10.65 -10.21 -16.77
CA ALA A 64 10.85 -9.14 -17.76
C ALA A 64 10.87 -9.65 -19.21
N ASN A 65 11.37 -10.88 -19.43
CA ASN A 65 11.45 -11.54 -20.74
C ASN A 65 10.19 -12.34 -21.12
N THR A 66 9.08 -12.13 -20.40
CA THR A 66 7.79 -12.79 -20.66
C THR A 66 6.72 -11.75 -21.01
N ASN A 67 5.54 -12.18 -21.49
CA ASN A 67 4.38 -11.27 -21.62
C ASN A 67 3.55 -11.16 -20.34
N ILE A 68 4.07 -11.60 -19.19
CA ILE A 68 3.42 -11.44 -17.89
C ILE A 68 3.80 -10.08 -17.32
N LYS A 69 2.81 -9.22 -17.05
CA LYS A 69 3.06 -7.89 -16.46
C LYS A 69 2.81 -7.93 -14.96
N VAL A 70 3.74 -7.39 -14.19
CA VAL A 70 3.69 -7.36 -12.73
C VAL A 70 3.60 -5.92 -12.24
N THR A 71 2.60 -5.61 -11.45
CA THR A 71 2.26 -4.26 -11.01
C THR A 71 2.16 -4.19 -9.49
N THR A 72 2.86 -3.24 -8.87
CA THR A 72 2.68 -2.88 -7.46
C THR A 72 1.73 -1.69 -7.35
N ILE A 73 0.73 -1.80 -6.48
CA ILE A 73 -0.28 -0.76 -6.26
C ILE A 73 -0.06 -0.15 -4.88
N HIS A 74 -0.04 1.18 -4.79
CA HIS A 74 0.14 1.92 -3.54
C HIS A 74 -1.05 2.86 -3.32
N PRO A 75 -2.10 2.39 -2.64
CA PRO A 75 -3.18 3.25 -2.23
C PRO A 75 -2.78 4.15 -1.07
N GLY A 76 -3.22 5.40 -1.16
CA GLY A 76 -3.29 6.33 -0.03
C GLY A 76 -4.52 6.07 0.84
N GLY A 77 -5.09 7.13 1.42
CA GLY A 77 -6.32 7.07 2.20
C GLY A 77 -7.54 6.82 1.31
N ILE A 78 -7.98 5.56 1.23
CA ILE A 78 -9.21 5.16 0.54
C ILE A 78 -10.36 5.07 1.54
N ASN A 79 -11.47 5.74 1.25
CA ASN A 79 -12.67 5.78 2.10
C ASN A 79 -13.37 4.40 2.14
N THR A 80 -12.88 3.53 3.01
CA THR A 80 -13.38 2.17 3.24
C THR A 80 -13.54 1.94 4.74
N ASN A 81 -14.20 0.85 5.13
CA ASN A 81 -14.36 0.49 6.54
C ASN A 81 -13.07 -0.01 7.22
N ILE A 82 -11.90 0.09 6.58
CA ILE A 82 -10.65 -0.48 7.09
C ILE A 82 -10.27 0.07 8.46
N VAL A 83 -10.37 1.38 8.68
CA VAL A 83 -10.07 2.00 9.98
C VAL A 83 -11.11 1.62 11.03
N ARG A 84 -12.37 1.43 10.62
CA ARG A 84 -13.46 1.00 11.51
C ARG A 84 -13.31 -0.45 11.98
N HIS A 85 -12.50 -1.26 11.31
CA HIS A 85 -12.19 -2.63 11.73
C HIS A 85 -10.73 -2.82 12.17
N ALA A 86 -9.94 -1.75 12.19
CA ALA A 86 -8.57 -1.81 12.66
C ALA A 86 -8.54 -2.18 14.15
N ARG A 87 -7.59 -3.03 14.53
CA ARG A 87 -7.36 -3.40 15.94
C ARG A 87 -6.53 -2.30 16.58
N LEU A 88 -7.20 -1.26 17.05
CA LEU A 88 -6.60 -0.07 17.65
C LEU A 88 -6.88 -0.05 19.15
N GLY A 89 -5.87 0.32 19.92
CA GLY A 89 -5.95 0.45 21.37
C GLY A 89 -5.99 -0.89 22.13
N GLN A 90 -5.48 -0.85 23.35
CA GLN A 90 -5.57 -1.90 24.37
C GLN A 90 -5.91 -1.20 25.69
N GLY A 91 -6.76 -1.81 26.52
CA GLY A 91 -7.12 -1.26 27.82
C GLY A 91 -8.27 -0.24 27.82
N PRO A 92 -8.46 0.51 28.92
CA PRO A 92 -9.65 1.33 29.17
C PRO A 92 -9.93 2.41 28.10
N ASP A 93 -8.87 2.95 27.49
CA ASP A 93 -8.96 4.05 26.52
C ASP A 93 -9.11 3.57 25.06
N ALA A 94 -9.22 2.26 24.82
CA ALA A 94 -9.18 1.69 23.47
C ALA A 94 -10.28 2.25 22.55
N GLU A 95 -11.47 2.50 23.08
CA GLU A 95 -12.58 3.06 22.30
C GLU A 95 -12.30 4.52 21.90
N ALA A 96 -11.77 5.34 22.81
CA ALA A 96 -11.41 6.72 22.52
C ALA A 96 -10.31 6.81 21.44
N GLN A 97 -9.27 5.97 21.56
CA GLN A 97 -8.18 5.88 20.58
C GLN A 97 -8.68 5.42 19.21
N ARG A 98 -9.61 4.46 19.18
CA ARG A 98 -10.28 4.01 17.96
C ARG A 98 -11.05 5.14 17.29
N GLN A 99 -11.87 5.88 18.04
CA GLN A 99 -12.66 6.98 17.49
C GLN A 99 -11.76 8.11 16.95
N GLU A 100 -10.70 8.46 17.68
CA GLU A 100 -9.73 9.45 17.23
C GLU A 100 -9.05 9.02 15.92
N ALA A 101 -8.65 7.76 15.80
CA ALA A 101 -8.05 7.22 14.59
C ALA A 101 -9.02 7.22 13.40
N ILE A 102 -10.31 6.92 13.62
CA ILE A 102 -11.35 7.00 12.59
C ILE A 102 -11.47 8.45 12.09
N VAL A 103 -11.62 9.41 13.00
CA VAL A 103 -11.76 10.83 12.64
C VAL A 103 -10.52 11.35 11.90
N LYS A 104 -9.32 11.00 12.36
CA LYS A 104 -8.07 11.34 11.67
C LYS A 104 -8.04 10.72 10.27
N PHE A 105 -8.31 9.42 10.17
CA PHE A 105 -8.30 8.72 8.88
C PHE A 105 -9.31 9.31 7.90
N GLU A 106 -10.55 9.58 8.32
CA GLU A 106 -11.58 10.20 7.48
C GLU A 106 -11.15 11.57 6.96
N LYS A 107 -10.52 12.40 7.80
CA LYS A 107 -9.97 13.71 7.40
C LYS A 107 -8.86 13.57 6.34
N PHE A 108 -8.06 12.51 6.40
CA PHE A 108 -6.96 12.26 5.46
C PHE A 108 -7.36 11.37 4.28
N THR A 109 -8.55 10.76 4.28
CA THR A 109 -9.04 9.99 3.14
C THR A 109 -9.51 10.91 2.02
N MET A 110 -8.83 10.82 0.87
CA MET A 110 -9.10 11.70 -0.27
C MET A 110 -9.73 10.96 -1.46
N THR A 111 -9.83 9.63 -1.42
CA THR A 111 -10.21 8.81 -2.57
C THR A 111 -11.35 7.85 -2.26
N GLN A 112 -12.42 7.91 -3.07
CA GLN A 112 -13.54 6.96 -2.98
C GLN A 112 -13.16 5.59 -3.60
N PRO A 113 -13.71 4.47 -3.10
CA PRO A 113 -13.40 3.12 -3.59
C PRO A 113 -13.58 2.95 -5.10
N ASP A 114 -14.66 3.46 -5.68
CA ASP A 114 -14.90 3.35 -7.13
C ASP A 114 -13.84 4.08 -7.96
N LYS A 115 -13.37 5.23 -7.44
CA LYS A 115 -12.29 5.99 -8.07
C LYS A 115 -10.98 5.21 -7.96
N ALA A 116 -10.70 4.61 -6.81
CA ALA A 116 -9.53 3.75 -6.61
C ALA A 116 -9.53 2.57 -7.58
N ALA A 117 -10.66 1.86 -7.69
CA ALA A 117 -10.83 0.74 -8.61
C ALA A 117 -10.57 1.14 -10.07
N ARG A 118 -11.14 2.26 -10.53
CA ARG A 118 -10.90 2.78 -11.90
C ARG A 118 -9.42 3.08 -12.16
N ILE A 119 -8.72 3.69 -11.20
CA ILE A 119 -7.28 3.99 -11.32
C ILE A 119 -6.48 2.69 -11.43
N ILE A 120 -6.77 1.72 -10.56
CA ILE A 120 -6.08 0.42 -10.51
C ILE A 120 -6.30 -0.34 -11.82
N LEU A 121 -7.55 -0.55 -12.23
CA LEU A 121 -7.89 -1.29 -13.44
C LEU A 121 -7.24 -0.68 -14.69
N LYS A 122 -7.29 0.65 -14.83
CA LYS A 122 -6.65 1.37 -15.94
C LYS A 122 -5.13 1.20 -15.94
N GLY A 123 -4.50 1.26 -14.77
CA GLY A 123 -3.05 1.10 -14.66
C GLY A 123 -2.59 -0.34 -14.93
N VAL A 124 -3.32 -1.32 -14.39
CA VAL A 124 -3.05 -2.75 -14.60
C VAL A 124 -3.24 -3.11 -16.07
N ALA A 125 -4.31 -2.64 -16.73
CA ALA A 125 -4.54 -2.84 -18.16
C ALA A 125 -3.41 -2.25 -19.02
N LYS A 126 -2.83 -1.11 -18.61
CA LYS A 126 -1.66 -0.50 -19.26
C LYS A 126 -0.33 -1.17 -18.93
N GLY A 127 -0.31 -2.16 -18.04
CA GLY A 127 0.92 -2.85 -17.62
C GLY A 127 1.88 -1.93 -16.87
N LYS A 128 1.38 -0.92 -16.16
CA LYS A 128 2.22 -0.01 -15.39
C LYS A 128 2.98 -0.79 -14.30
N PRO A 129 4.29 -0.58 -14.12
CA PRO A 129 5.04 -1.28 -13.07
C PRO A 129 4.58 -0.85 -11.67
N ARG A 130 4.22 0.43 -11.51
CA ARG A 130 3.75 1.03 -10.26
C ARG A 130 2.50 1.88 -10.48
N ILE A 131 1.54 1.79 -9.57
CA ILE A 131 0.33 2.61 -9.55
C ILE A 131 0.19 3.28 -8.19
N LEU A 132 0.16 4.62 -8.17
CA LEU A 132 -0.19 5.41 -6.99
C LEU A 132 -1.70 5.73 -7.06
N VAL A 133 -2.43 5.48 -5.97
CA VAL A 133 -3.89 5.65 -5.96
C VAL A 133 -4.27 6.72 -4.93
N GLY A 134 -4.63 7.89 -5.46
CA GLY A 134 -4.97 9.08 -4.68
C GLY A 134 -3.91 10.19 -4.81
N PRO A 135 -4.32 11.47 -4.67
CA PRO A 135 -3.39 12.60 -4.74
C PRO A 135 -2.40 12.60 -3.58
N ASP A 136 -2.82 12.15 -2.41
CA ASP A 136 -2.00 11.91 -1.22
C ASP A 136 -0.90 10.88 -1.50
N ALA A 137 -1.21 9.77 -2.19
CA ALA A 137 -0.20 8.79 -2.58
C ALA A 137 0.88 9.37 -3.49
N VAL A 138 0.50 10.26 -4.42
CA VAL A 138 1.44 10.97 -5.29
C VAL A 138 2.30 11.95 -4.50
N TYR A 139 1.66 12.78 -3.68
CA TYR A 139 2.35 13.78 -2.86
C TYR A 139 3.39 13.14 -1.93
N MET A 140 3.01 12.05 -1.26
CA MET A 140 3.90 11.36 -0.33
C MET A 140 5.05 10.62 -1.02
N ASP A 141 4.83 10.01 -2.19
CA ASP A 141 5.92 9.42 -2.99
C ASP A 141 6.95 10.50 -3.39
N ILE A 142 6.49 11.71 -3.76
CA ILE A 142 7.36 12.83 -4.09
C ILE A 142 8.17 13.28 -2.86
N ILE A 143 7.52 13.53 -1.72
CA ILE A 143 8.24 13.93 -0.49
C ILE A 143 9.28 12.88 -0.11
N ARG A 144 8.91 11.60 -0.13
CA ARG A 144 9.83 10.51 0.26
C ARG A 144 11.04 10.40 -0.66
N ARG A 145 10.91 10.75 -1.94
CA ARG A 145 12.03 10.79 -2.89
C ARG A 145 12.94 11.98 -2.66
N LEU A 146 12.37 13.15 -2.38
CA LEU A 146 13.14 14.39 -2.16
C LEU A 146 13.80 14.43 -0.77
N PHE A 147 13.14 13.87 0.25
CA PHE A 147 13.57 13.91 1.64
C PHE A 147 13.62 12.50 2.25
N PRO A 148 14.54 11.63 1.81
CA PRO A 148 14.51 10.21 2.16
C PRO A 148 14.60 9.90 3.65
N SER A 149 15.28 10.76 4.43
CA SER A 149 15.46 10.59 5.87
C SER A 149 14.58 11.52 6.71
N ASN A 150 14.02 12.58 6.12
CA ASN A 150 13.35 13.67 6.84
C ASN A 150 11.90 13.90 6.41
N TYR A 151 11.32 12.99 5.62
CA TYR A 151 9.95 13.11 5.10
C TYR A 151 8.89 13.30 6.19
N LEU A 152 9.11 12.80 7.40
CA LEU A 152 8.19 12.98 8.54
C LEU A 152 7.99 14.45 8.91
N ARG A 153 8.99 15.31 8.70
CA ARG A 153 8.88 16.76 8.96
C ARG A 153 7.85 17.46 8.07
N PHE A 154 7.52 16.85 6.94
CA PHE A 154 6.58 17.36 5.96
C PHE A 154 5.22 16.64 6.01
N MET A 155 5.02 15.75 6.99
CA MET A 155 3.75 15.08 7.20
C MET A 155 2.89 15.82 8.24
N PRO A 156 1.56 15.82 8.08
CA PRO A 156 0.62 16.37 9.06
C PRO A 156 0.37 15.42 10.25
N PHE A 157 1.37 14.64 10.67
CA PHE A 157 1.29 13.80 11.88
C PHE A 157 1.89 14.54 13.08
N PRO A 158 1.38 14.33 14.31
CA PRO A 158 2.00 14.87 15.51
C PRO A 158 3.44 14.39 15.60
N ARG A 159 4.37 15.31 15.89
CA ARG A 159 5.80 15.01 15.92
C ARG A 159 6.11 14.14 17.13
N LEU A 160 7.17 13.34 17.06
CA LEU A 160 7.61 12.55 18.21
C LEU A 160 8.06 13.45 19.37
N ASP A 161 8.51 14.64 19.03
CA ASP A 161 8.90 15.77 19.86
C ASP A 161 7.70 16.53 20.49
N ASP A 162 6.46 16.18 20.12
CA ASP A 162 5.22 16.72 20.71
C ASP A 162 4.65 15.79 21.82
N ARG A 163 5.40 14.77 22.27
CA ARG A 163 5.02 13.85 23.37
C ARG A 163 5.91 13.99 24.60
#